data_AF-A0A7X8EHZ6-F1
#
_entry.id   AF-A0A7X8EHZ6-F1
#
_cell.length_a   1.000
_cell.length_b   1.000
_cell.length_c   1.000
_cell.angle_alpha   90.00
_cell.angle_beta   90.00
_cell.angle_gamma   90.00
#
_symmetry.space_group_name_H-M   'P 1'
#
loop_
_entity.id
_entity.type
_entity.pdbx_description
1 polymer ?
#
loop_
_entity_poly.entity_id
_entity_poly.type
_entity_poly.pdbx_seq_one_letter_code
_entity_poly.pdbx_strand_id
1 'polypeptide(L)' 'MNGIIITSTNKADIKLFADLANRIGASFKTLSDNDIIDMGLLEAMKEDKKNKFVPHERIMKKLKK' A
#
# COMPACT_ATOMS: atom_id res chain seq x y z
N MET A 1 -17.67 5.32 8.47
CA MET A 1 -17.25 6.42 7.57
C MET A 1 -16.64 5.76 6.35
N ASN A 2 -17.28 5.87 5.18
CA ASN A 2 -16.74 5.34 3.92
C ASN A 2 -15.95 6.49 3.27
N GLY A 3 -14.63 6.46 3.40
CA GLY A 3 -13.73 7.43 2.79
C GLY A 3 -13.22 6.92 1.45
N ILE A 4 -13.03 7.83 0.48
CA ILE A 4 -12.45 7.51 -0.82
C ILE A 4 -10.92 7.51 -0.68
N ILE A 5 -10.27 6.43 -1.08
CA ILE A 5 -8.82 6.38 -1.17
C ILE A 5 -8.41 6.79 -2.58
N ILE A 6 -7.59 7.84 -2.69
CA ILE A 6 -7.06 8.33 -3.95
C ILE A 6 -5.60 7.88 -4.05
N THR A 7 -5.31 7.03 -5.03
CA THR A 7 -3.96 6.57 -5.38
C THR A 7 -3.66 6.97 -6.81
N SER A 8 -2.70 7.87 -7.02
CA SER A 8 -2.15 8.18 -8.34
C SER A 8 -0.71 8.65 -8.19
N THR A 9 0.15 8.31 -9.14
CA THR A 9 1.54 8.78 -9.21
C THR A 9 1.64 10.19 -9.82
N ASN A 10 0.56 10.68 -10.44
CA ASN A 10 0.52 11.99 -11.08
C ASN A 10 -0.18 13.02 -10.17
N LYS A 11 0.54 14.10 -9.84
CA LYS A 11 0.04 15.20 -8.99
C LYS A 11 -1.20 15.89 -9.55
N ALA A 12 -1.33 15.98 -10.87
CA ALA A 12 -2.49 16.61 -11.51
C ALA A 12 -3.79 15.81 -11.24
N ASP A 13 -3.68 14.48 -11.31
CA ASP A 13 -4.81 13.58 -11.11
C ASP A 13 -5.23 13.57 -9.63
N ILE A 14 -4.27 13.53 -8.70
CA ILE A 14 -4.56 13.64 -7.26
C ILE A 14 -5.36 14.91 -6.97
N LYS A 15 -4.95 16.05 -7.56
CA LYS A 15 -5.63 17.32 -7.36
C LYS A 15 -7.05 17.30 -7.92
N LEU A 16 -7.24 16.76 -9.12
CA LEU A 16 -8.56 16.60 -9.73
C LEU A 16 -9.51 15.77 -8.85
N PHE A 17 -9.04 14.62 -8.37
CA PHE A 17 -9.86 13.74 -7.53
C PHE A 17 -10.12 14.32 -6.14
N ALA A 18 -9.17 15.05 -5.56
CA ALA A 18 -9.36 15.77 -4.31
C ALA A 18 -10.40 16.89 -4.45
N ASP A 19 -10.33 17.68 -5.53
CA ASP A 19 -11.29 18.74 -5.81
C ASP A 19 -12.71 18.16 -6.05
N LEU A 20 -12.81 17.03 -6.75
CA LEU A 20 -14.07 16.33 -6.94
C LEU A 20 -14.65 15.81 -5.62
N ALA A 21 -13.82 15.16 -4.79
CA ALA A 21 -14.21 14.62 -3.49
C ALA A 21 -14.70 15.74 -2.55
N ASN A 22 -14.00 16.87 -2.53
CA ASN A 22 -14.45 18.07 -1.81
C ASN A 22 -15.80 18.58 -2.31
N ARG A 23 -16.01 18.61 -3.64
CA ARG A 23 -17.24 19.12 -4.24
C ARG A 23 -18.47 18.26 -3.94
N ILE A 24 -18.28 16.94 -3.80
CA ILE A 24 -19.36 16.01 -3.44
C ILE A 24 -19.49 15.80 -1.93
N GLY A 25 -18.68 16.49 -1.11
CA GLY A 25 -18.69 16.37 0.35
C GLY A 25 -18.20 15.01 0.87
N ALA A 26 -17.39 14.29 0.09
CA ALA A 26 -16.85 12.99 0.47
C ALA A 26 -15.53 13.17 1.25
N SER A 27 -15.39 12.43 2.34
CA SER A 27 -14.09 12.29 3.02
C SER A 27 -13.14 11.50 2.12
N PHE A 28 -11.96 12.03 1.86
CA PHE A 28 -10.93 11.34 1.09
C PHE A 28 -9.59 11.32 1.81
N LYS A 29 -8.77 10.33 1.47
CA LYS A 29 -7.38 10.23 1.91
C LYS A 29 -6.50 9.92 0.71
N THR A 30 -5.44 10.69 0.54
CA THR A 30 -4.39 10.40 -0.45
C THR A 30 -3.37 9.47 0.19
N LEU A 31 -3.01 8.40 -0.51
CA LEU A 31 -1.87 7.56 -0.11
C LEU A 31 -0.65 7.99 -0.91
N SER A 32 0.46 8.21 -0.22
CA SER A 32 1.76 8.38 -0.86
C SER A 32 2.36 7.02 -1.23
N ASP A 33 3.35 7.02 -2.12
CA ASP A 33 4.08 5.79 -2.48
C ASP A 33 4.69 5.10 -1.23
N ASN A 34 5.14 5.88 -0.25
CA ASN A 34 5.64 5.35 1.02
C ASN A 34 4.53 4.64 1.81
N ASP A 35 3.31 5.19 1.86
CA ASP A 35 2.18 4.54 2.54
C ASP A 35 1.79 3.21 1.87
N ILE A 36 1.93 3.15 0.53
CA ILE A 36 1.67 1.92 -0.24
C ILE A 36 2.75 0.86 0.08
N ILE A 37 4.02 1.28 0.14
CA ILE A 37 5.14 0.39 0.50
C ILE A 37 4.97 -0.14 1.92
N ASP A 38 4.62 0.73 2.88
CA ASP A 38 4.40 0.34 4.28
C ASP A 38 3.21 -0.61 4.42
N MET A 39 2.14 -0.40 3.64
CA MET A 39 0.98 -1.30 3.62
C MET A 39 1.36 -2.67 3.02
N GLY A 40 2.15 -2.69 1.94
CA GLY A 40 2.67 -3.93 1.35
C GLY A 40 3.64 -4.67 2.28
N LEU A 41 4.50 -3.95 3.01
CA LEU A 41 5.38 -4.52 4.02
C LEU A 41 4.57 -5.11 5.18
N LEU A 42 3.55 -4.41 5.64
CA LEU A 42 2.65 -4.89 6.70
C LEU A 42 1.91 -6.17 6.26
N GLU A 43 1.46 -6.24 5.01
CA GLU A 43 0.86 -7.45 4.44
C GLU A 43 1.86 -8.61 4.37
N ALA A 44 3.07 -8.36 3.86
CA ALA A 44 4.14 -9.36 3.84
C ALA A 44 4.50 -9.87 5.25
N MET A 45 4.55 -8.99 6.25
CA MET A 45 4.77 -9.39 7.65
C MET A 45 3.59 -10.18 8.22
N LYS A 46 2.35 -9.88 7.83
CA LYS A 46 1.17 -10.65 8.24
C LYS A 46 1.15 -12.02 7.56
N GLU A 47 1.59 -12.13 6.31
CA GLU A 47 1.78 -13.40 5.62
C GLU A 47 2.91 -14.23 6.23
N ASP A 48 4.04 -13.60 6.57
CA ASP A 48 5.18 -14.24 7.24
C ASP A 48 4.80 -14.72 8.65
N LYS A 49 3.98 -13.95 9.39
CA LYS A 49 3.39 -14.42 10.66
C LYS A 49 2.46 -15.63 10.50
N LYS A 50 1.80 -15.79 9.34
CA LYS A 50 0.94 -16.95 9.05
C LYS A 50 1.75 -18.17 8.60
N ASN A 51 2.88 -17.96 7.93
CA ASN A 51 3.77 -19.03 7.48
C ASN A 51 5.04 -19.10 8.33
N LYS A 52 4.94 -19.88 9.42
CA LYS A 52 6.03 -20.52 10.18
C LYS A 52 7.45 -20.11 9.77
N PHE A 53 8.14 -19.42 10.69
CA PHE A 53 9.58 -19.15 10.73
C PHE A 53 10.40 -20.07 9.81
N VAL A 54 10.76 -19.56 8.63
CA VAL A 54 11.52 -20.33 7.64
C VAL A 54 13.01 -20.10 7.90
N PRO A 55 13.80 -21.16 8.18
CA PRO A 55 15.22 -21.01 8.46
C PRO A 55 15.97 -20.35 7.29
N HIS A 56 16.88 -19.44 7.62
CA HIS A 56 17.68 -18.62 6.70
C HIS A 56 18.35 -19.44 5.57
N GLU A 57 18.76 -20.67 5.87
CA GLU A 57 19.36 -21.63 4.93
C GLU A 57 18.45 -21.97 3.74
N ARG A 58 17.13 -21.99 3.95
CA ARG A 58 16.15 -22.35 2.92
C ARG A 58 15.94 -21.24 1.90
N ILE A 59 16.11 -19.99 2.32
CA ILE A 59 16.01 -18.80 1.46
C ILE A 59 17.27 -18.68 0.60
N MET A 60 18.46 -18.80 1.22
CA MET A 60 19.75 -18.68 0.52
C MET A 60 19.95 -19.72 -0.60
N LYS A 61 19.37 -20.93 -0.48
CA LYS A 61 19.42 -21.94 -1.54
C LYS A 61 18.60 -21.59 -2.79
N LYS A 62 17.52 -20.82 -2.66
CA LYS A 62 16.67 -20.43 -3.81
C LYS A 62 17.26 -19.29 -4.63
N LEU A 63 18.10 -18.45 -4.03
CA LEU A 63 18.71 -17.29 -4.68
C LEU A 63 19.99 -17.62 -5.48
N LYS A 64 20.53 -18.83 -5.35
CA LYS A 64 21.73 -19.30 -6.08
C LYS A 64 21.41 -20.06 -7.38
N LYS A 65 20.18 -19.95 -7.90
CA LYS A 65 19.79 -20.57 -9.17
C LYS A 65 19.48 -19.53 -10.22
#